data_AF-U6KYT4-F1
#
_entry.id   AF-U6KYT4-F1
#
_cell.length_a   1.000
_cell.length_b   1.000
_cell.length_c   1.000
_cell.angle_alpha   90.00
_cell.angle_beta   90.00
_cell.angle_gamma   90.00
#
_symmetry.space_group_name_H-M   'P 1'
#
loop_
_entity.id
_entity.type
_entity.pdbx_description
1 polymer ?
#
loop_
_entity_poly.entity_id
_entity_poly.type
_entity_poly.pdbx_seq_one_letter_code
_entity_poly.pdbx_strand_id
1 'polypeptide(L)'
;MVLATKLSPAELAPELYTQLSVVNFRVTPASLEEQLLNQIVAHEAPHLEEQRSVLVTSIAKDLELKAAIQERILLLLANAKGDILADDTFLDTLRDSRITYAAIERRMEEASATADRLEETRRLYKLLSHRGTLLYLVLQALSHLNPFYQWSLEGFKFQLQSTLQSCQDKSENRGQSLQELFTWEVYCSTCRGLFESHKLVLAFMIAKALDTEAGNVPRKMLEFLLRGITEESEGHACPPQVRFGMLRYHVRLPHCKTLL
;
A
#
# COMPACT_ATOMS: atom_id res chain seq x y z
N MET A 1 10.65 -27.85 -11.69
CA MET A 1 9.96 -27.17 -12.82
C MET A 1 9.05 -26.11 -12.24
N VAL A 2 9.10 -24.87 -12.74
CA VAL A 2 8.20 -23.80 -12.31
C VAL A 2 7.30 -23.43 -13.48
N LEU A 3 5.99 -23.41 -13.25
CA LEU A 3 4.97 -23.02 -14.23
C LEU A 3 4.37 -21.69 -13.78
N ALA A 4 4.23 -20.73 -14.69
CA ALA A 4 3.61 -19.43 -14.42
C ALA A 4 2.42 -19.22 -15.36
N THR A 5 1.31 -18.73 -14.81
CA THR A 5 0.08 -18.42 -15.57
C THR A 5 -0.45 -17.04 -15.20
N LYS A 6 -1.14 -16.39 -16.14
CA LYS A 6 -1.85 -15.12 -15.94
C LYS A 6 -3.33 -15.33 -15.55
N LEU A 7 -3.81 -16.57 -15.61
CA LEU A 7 -5.21 -16.94 -15.32
C LEU A 7 -5.46 -17.02 -13.81
N SER A 8 -6.72 -16.86 -13.42
CA SER A 8 -7.14 -16.93 -12.02
C SER A 8 -6.93 -18.35 -11.47
N PRO A 9 -6.43 -18.52 -10.24
CA PRO A 9 -6.30 -19.84 -9.61
C PRO A 9 -7.65 -20.59 -9.51
N ALA A 10 -8.77 -19.86 -9.41
CA ALA A 10 -10.11 -20.45 -9.27
C ALA A 10 -10.55 -21.30 -10.48
N GLU A 11 -9.83 -21.21 -11.59
CA GLU A 11 -10.10 -21.94 -12.84
C GLU A 11 -9.33 -23.27 -12.92
N LEU A 12 -8.51 -23.61 -11.92
CA LEU A 12 -7.70 -24.84 -11.91
C LEU A 12 -8.51 -26.05 -11.42
N ALA A 13 -8.36 -27.18 -12.12
CA ALA A 13 -8.97 -28.45 -11.73
C ALA A 13 -8.42 -28.94 -10.36
N PRO A 14 -9.26 -29.50 -9.49
CA PRO A 14 -8.85 -30.03 -8.17
C PRO A 14 -7.70 -31.03 -8.24
N GLU A 15 -7.61 -31.81 -9.32
CA GLU A 15 -6.56 -32.81 -9.56
C GLU A 15 -5.16 -32.18 -9.57
N LEU A 16 -5.03 -30.97 -10.14
CA LEU A 16 -3.75 -30.26 -10.22
C LEU A 16 -3.24 -29.83 -8.84
N TYR A 17 -4.13 -29.54 -7.88
CA TYR A 17 -3.74 -29.16 -6.52
C TYR A 17 -3.13 -30.32 -5.73
N THR A 18 -3.39 -31.57 -6.13
CA THR A 18 -2.77 -32.74 -5.50
C THR A 18 -1.36 -33.00 -6.02
N GLN A 19 -1.06 -32.56 -7.24
CA GLN A 19 0.21 -32.81 -7.94
C GLN A 19 1.15 -31.60 -7.88
N LEU A 20 0.62 -30.39 -7.77
CA LEU A 20 1.35 -29.13 -7.83
C LEU A 20 1.10 -28.31 -6.58
N SER A 21 2.15 -27.63 -6.09
CA SER A 21 2.01 -26.58 -5.10
C SER A 21 1.68 -25.26 -5.81
N VAL A 22 0.47 -24.72 -5.55
CA VAL A 22 -0.02 -23.50 -6.19
C VAL A 22 0.28 -22.29 -5.30
N VAL A 23 0.97 -21.29 -5.87
CA VAL A 23 1.30 -20.03 -5.19
C VAL A 23 0.53 -18.88 -5.85
N ASN A 24 -0.22 -18.12 -5.06
CA ASN A 24 -1.03 -17.01 -5.55
C ASN A 24 -0.24 -15.70 -5.56
N PHE A 25 0.08 -15.20 -6.77
CA PHE A 25 0.75 -13.91 -6.98
C PHE A 25 -0.22 -12.76 -7.28
N ARG A 26 -1.51 -12.90 -6.96
CA ARG A 26 -2.48 -11.82 -7.11
C ARG A 26 -2.09 -10.64 -6.23
N VAL A 27 -1.98 -9.47 -6.85
CA VAL A 27 -1.70 -8.22 -6.15
C VAL A 27 -2.87 -7.91 -5.22
N THR A 28 -2.59 -7.83 -3.93
CA THR A 28 -3.56 -7.40 -2.92
C THR A 28 -3.56 -5.87 -2.83
N PRO A 29 -4.68 -5.23 -2.44
CA PRO A 29 -4.73 -3.77 -2.27
C PRO A 29 -3.64 -3.26 -1.32
N ALA A 30 -3.43 -3.93 -0.19
CA ALA A 30 -2.39 -3.58 0.77
C ALA A 30 -0.98 -3.72 0.18
N SER A 31 -0.71 -4.78 -0.58
CA SER A 31 0.58 -4.94 -1.26
C SER A 31 0.81 -3.87 -2.31
N LEU A 32 -0.24 -3.48 -3.05
CA LEU A 32 -0.14 -2.42 -4.04
C LEU A 32 0.13 -1.07 -3.37
N GLU A 33 -0.56 -0.76 -2.28
CA GLU A 33 -0.36 0.47 -1.52
C GLU A 33 1.09 0.62 -1.06
N GLU A 34 1.68 -0.44 -0.50
CA GLU A 34 3.09 -0.42 -0.09
C GLU A 34 4.04 -0.28 -1.29
N GLN A 35 3.74 -0.96 -2.41
CA GLN A 35 4.55 -0.82 -3.63
C GLN A 35 4.52 0.61 -4.19
N LEU A 36 3.35 1.24 -4.24
CA LEU A 36 3.21 2.62 -4.70
C LEU A 36 3.87 3.58 -3.71
N LEU A 37 3.72 3.35 -2.40
CA LEU A 37 4.37 4.16 -1.36
C LEU A 37 5.89 4.14 -1.50
N ASN A 38 6.49 2.96 -1.67
CA ASN A 38 7.94 2.84 -1.88
C ASN A 38 8.39 3.61 -3.13
N GLN A 39 7.64 3.54 -4.21
CA GLN A 39 7.96 4.28 -5.43
C GLN A 39 7.84 5.80 -5.24
N ILE A 40 6.82 6.27 -4.53
CA ILE A 40 6.62 7.70 -4.22
C ILE A 40 7.74 8.22 -3.32
N VAL A 41 8.05 7.49 -2.24
CA VAL A 41 9.11 7.88 -1.28
C VAL A 41 10.48 7.89 -1.94
N ALA A 42 10.79 6.90 -2.77
CA ALA A 42 12.04 6.86 -3.53
C ALA A 42 12.23 8.08 -4.44
N HIS A 43 11.14 8.65 -4.96
CA HIS A 43 11.19 9.83 -5.81
C HIS A 43 11.19 11.15 -5.00
N GLU A 44 10.31 11.29 -4.01
CA GLU A 44 10.12 12.54 -3.26
C GLU A 44 11.15 12.73 -2.15
N ALA A 45 11.59 11.64 -1.50
CA ALA A 45 12.48 11.69 -0.35
C ALA A 45 13.52 10.56 -0.38
N PRO A 46 14.47 10.57 -1.34
CA PRO A 46 15.46 9.51 -1.50
C PRO A 46 16.38 9.34 -0.28
N HIS A 47 16.64 10.42 0.46
CA HIS A 47 17.44 10.40 1.69
C HIS A 47 16.77 9.57 2.81
N LEU A 48 15.44 9.56 2.89
CA LEU A 48 14.69 8.73 3.85
C LEU A 48 14.83 7.25 3.51
N GLU A 49 14.82 6.92 2.21
CA GLU A 49 14.97 5.54 1.76
C GLU A 49 16.40 5.01 1.99
N GLU A 50 17.41 5.86 1.83
CA GLU A 50 18.79 5.52 2.19
C GLU A 50 18.94 5.26 3.69
N GLN A 51 18.39 6.15 4.54
CA GLN A 51 18.37 5.95 6.00
C GLN A 51 17.64 4.66 6.38
N ARG A 52 16.51 4.35 5.73
CA ARG A 52 15.77 3.09 5.93
C ARG A 52 16.63 1.88 5.62
N SER A 53 17.28 1.89 4.46
CA SER A 53 18.11 0.77 3.99
C SER A 53 19.26 0.48 4.94
N VAL A 54 19.94 1.53 5.41
CA VAL A 54 21.00 1.42 6.42
C VAL A 54 20.44 0.86 7.73
N LEU A 55 19.30 1.37 8.19
CA LEU A 55 18.65 0.93 9.43
C LEU A 55 18.25 -0.54 9.38
N VAL A 56 17.62 -0.98 8.30
CA VAL A 56 17.21 -2.39 8.09
C VAL A 56 18.43 -3.31 8.10
N THR A 57 19.51 -2.91 7.43
CA THR A 57 20.76 -3.67 7.41
C THR A 57 21.39 -3.74 8.80
N SER A 58 21.35 -2.66 9.59
CA SER A 58 21.84 -2.66 10.97
C SER A 58 21.01 -3.58 11.86
N ILE A 59 19.68 -3.51 11.77
CA ILE A 59 18.77 -4.36 12.55
C ILE A 59 19.00 -5.84 12.22
N ALA A 60 19.17 -6.19 10.95
CA ALA A 60 19.46 -7.56 10.54
C ALA A 60 20.76 -8.08 11.18
N LYS A 61 21.83 -7.28 11.16
CA LYS A 61 23.11 -7.62 11.81
C LYS A 61 22.97 -7.76 13.33
N ASP A 62 22.26 -6.83 13.97
CA ASP A 62 22.03 -6.88 15.42
C ASP A 62 21.19 -8.11 15.81
N LEU A 63 20.22 -8.52 14.99
CA LEU A 63 19.43 -9.75 15.19
C LEU A 63 20.29 -11.02 15.05
N GLU A 64 21.16 -11.08 14.04
CA GLU A 64 22.11 -12.19 13.86
C GLU A 64 23.08 -12.29 15.04
N LEU A 65 23.65 -11.17 15.48
CA LEU A 65 24.54 -11.12 16.65
C LEU A 65 23.80 -11.53 17.92
N LYS A 66 22.54 -11.09 18.09
CA LYS A 66 21.70 -11.48 19.22
C LYS A 66 21.50 -13.00 19.26
N ALA A 67 21.17 -13.61 18.13
CA ALA A 67 21.01 -15.07 18.02
C ALA A 67 22.32 -15.81 18.30
N ALA A 68 23.44 -15.33 17.76
CA ALA A 68 24.76 -15.94 17.97
C ALA A 68 25.19 -15.90 19.45
N ILE A 69 24.90 -14.79 20.17
CA ILE A 69 25.17 -14.71 21.61
C ILE A 69 24.29 -15.69 22.39
N GLN A 70 23.01 -15.80 22.06
CA GLN A 70 22.09 -16.75 22.70
C GLN A 70 22.56 -18.20 22.50
N GLU A 71 22.96 -18.55 21.29
CA GLU A 71 23.50 -19.88 20.98
C GLU A 71 24.81 -20.14 21.72
N ARG A 72 25.72 -19.16 21.76
CA ARG A 72 26.98 -19.27 22.54
C ARG A 72 26.72 -19.52 24.01
N ILE A 73 25.78 -18.81 24.64
CA ILE A 73 25.41 -19.02 26.04
C ILE A 73 24.84 -20.42 26.25
N LEU A 74 23.96 -20.89 25.36
CA LEU A 74 23.38 -22.24 25.45
C LEU A 74 24.45 -23.33 25.32
N LEU A 75 25.40 -23.18 24.40
CA LEU A 75 26.51 -24.11 24.23
C LEU A 75 27.44 -24.13 25.45
N LEU A 76 27.73 -22.97 26.03
CA LEU A 76 28.55 -22.87 27.24
C LEU A 76 27.84 -23.56 28.42
N LEU A 77 26.54 -23.36 28.60
CA LEU A 77 25.74 -24.01 29.64
C LEU A 77 25.62 -25.52 29.44
N ALA A 78 25.46 -25.98 28.18
CA ALA A 78 25.34 -27.40 27.86
C ALA A 78 26.65 -28.17 28.06
N ASN A 79 27.79 -27.52 27.81
CA ASN A 79 29.12 -28.13 27.94
C ASN A 79 29.73 -28.02 29.35
N ALA A 80 29.18 -27.15 30.22
CA ALA A 80 29.64 -27.02 31.59
C ALA A 80 29.39 -28.32 32.38
N LYS A 81 30.46 -28.95 32.87
CA LYS A 81 30.42 -30.14 33.74
C LYS A 81 31.26 -29.87 34.99
N GLY A 82 30.70 -30.12 36.19
CA GLY A 82 31.38 -29.89 37.46
C GLY A 82 30.88 -28.64 38.21
N ASP A 83 31.69 -28.08 39.11
CA ASP A 83 31.38 -26.85 39.84
C ASP A 83 31.55 -25.62 38.93
N ILE A 84 30.44 -25.13 38.40
CA ILE A 84 30.35 -24.04 37.41
C ILE A 84 30.87 -22.72 38.01
N LEU A 85 30.85 -22.58 39.33
CA LEU A 85 31.30 -21.38 40.03
C LEU A 85 32.82 -21.31 40.21
N ALA A 86 33.54 -22.41 39.94
CA ALA A 86 34.99 -22.48 40.04
C ALA A 86 35.71 -22.17 38.70
N ASP A 87 34.97 -22.05 37.60
CA ASP A 87 35.52 -21.73 36.29
C ASP A 87 35.43 -20.22 36.00
N ASP A 88 36.49 -19.49 36.36
CA ASP A 88 36.60 -18.05 36.13
C ASP A 88 36.44 -17.69 34.64
N THR A 89 36.89 -18.55 33.72
CA THR A 89 36.81 -18.29 32.28
C THR A 89 35.38 -18.36 31.75
N PHE A 90 34.57 -19.25 32.33
CA PHE A 90 33.15 -19.36 32.05
C PHE A 90 32.39 -18.12 32.53
N LEU A 91 32.65 -17.69 33.77
CA LEU A 91 32.01 -16.51 34.36
C LEU A 91 32.34 -15.22 33.60
N ASP A 92 33.59 -15.04 33.20
CA ASP A 92 34.00 -13.88 32.40
C ASP A 92 33.33 -13.88 31.02
N THR A 93 33.29 -15.02 30.33
CA THR A 93 32.64 -15.12 29.02
C THR A 93 31.13 -14.85 29.10
N LEU A 94 30.47 -15.30 30.17
CA LEU A 94 29.04 -15.07 30.39
C LEU A 94 28.76 -13.61 30.73
N ARG A 95 29.64 -12.98 31.51
CA ARG A 95 29.57 -11.56 31.83
C ARG A 95 29.73 -10.69 30.58
N ASP A 96 30.72 -10.97 29.74
CA ASP A 96 30.96 -10.25 28.48
C ASP A 96 29.79 -10.44 27.50
N SER A 97 29.26 -11.66 27.39
CA SER A 97 28.08 -11.97 26.58
C SER A 97 26.85 -11.20 27.05
N ARG A 98 26.67 -11.06 28.37
CA ARG A 98 25.56 -10.27 28.96
C ARG A 98 25.70 -8.78 28.67
N ILE A 99 26.91 -8.22 28.80
CA ILE A 99 27.17 -6.80 28.54
C ILE A 99 26.93 -6.49 27.05
N THR A 100 27.44 -7.31 26.15
CA THR A 100 27.24 -7.14 24.70
C THR A 100 25.78 -7.30 24.31
N TYR A 101 25.06 -8.28 24.89
CA TYR A 101 23.63 -8.47 24.68
C TYR A 101 22.81 -7.24 25.12
N ALA A 102 23.08 -6.69 26.31
CA ALA A 102 22.42 -5.47 26.78
C ALA A 102 22.71 -4.25 25.88
N ALA A 103 23.92 -4.14 25.36
CA ALA A 103 24.27 -3.09 24.39
C ALA A 103 23.52 -3.25 23.06
N ILE A 104 23.32 -4.49 22.58
CA ILE A 104 22.51 -4.78 21.39
C ILE A 104 21.05 -4.41 21.63
N GLU A 105 20.46 -4.80 22.77
CA GLU A 105 19.07 -4.45 23.07
C GLU A 105 18.85 -2.93 23.09
N ARG A 106 19.77 -2.18 23.70
CA ARG A 106 19.69 -0.71 23.68
C ARG A 106 19.76 -0.13 22.26
N ARG A 107 20.63 -0.67 21.40
CA ARG A 107 20.70 -0.27 19.98
C ARG A 107 19.42 -0.62 19.23
N MET A 108 18.82 -1.77 19.48
CA MET A 108 17.55 -2.17 18.87
C MET A 108 16.40 -1.25 19.29
N GLU A 109 16.35 -0.81 20.55
CA GLU A 109 15.38 0.19 21.02
C GLU A 109 15.57 1.55 20.32
N GLU A 110 16.81 2.04 20.23
CA GLU A 110 17.14 3.28 19.50
C GLU A 110 16.77 3.16 18.00
N ALA A 111 17.02 2.00 17.39
CA ALA A 111 16.66 1.71 16.01
C ALA A 111 15.13 1.67 15.80
N SER A 112 14.38 1.09 16.76
CA SER A 112 12.91 1.08 16.73
C SER A 112 12.34 2.50 16.78
N ALA A 113 12.83 3.33 17.70
CA ALA A 113 12.38 4.72 17.80
C ALA A 113 12.69 5.52 16.54
N THR A 114 13.81 5.21 15.88
CA THR A 114 14.19 5.82 14.59
C THR A 114 13.28 5.33 13.45
N ALA A 115 12.93 4.05 13.43
CA ALA A 115 11.99 3.48 12.47
C ALA A 115 10.58 4.09 12.60
N ASP A 116 10.13 4.34 13.83
CA ASP A 116 8.83 4.98 14.07
C ASP A 116 8.79 6.42 13.53
N ARG A 117 9.85 7.21 13.76
CA ARG A 117 9.97 8.57 13.20
C ARG A 117 10.00 8.57 11.67
N LEU A 118 10.66 7.58 11.08
CA LEU A 118 10.70 7.42 9.64
C LEU A 118 9.31 7.09 9.09
N GLU A 119 8.57 6.20 9.77
CA GLU A 119 7.22 5.84 9.39
C GLU A 119 6.24 7.02 9.53
N GLU A 120 6.39 7.87 10.55
CA GLU A 120 5.64 9.12 10.68
C GLU A 120 5.82 10.04 9.46
N THR A 121 7.05 10.14 8.95
CA THR A 121 7.34 10.95 7.75
C THR A 121 6.73 10.30 6.49
N ARG A 122 6.71 8.96 6.40
CA ARG A 122 6.07 8.22 5.30
C ARG A 122 4.55 8.36 5.29
N ARG A 123 3.90 8.61 6.43
CA ARG A 123 2.43 8.80 6.50
C ARG A 123 1.92 9.90 5.59
N LEU A 124 2.70 10.96 5.34
CA LEU A 124 2.33 12.05 4.43
C LEU A 124 2.09 11.54 2.99
N TYR A 125 2.93 10.60 2.55
CA TYR A 125 2.84 9.99 1.21
C TYR A 125 1.90 8.80 1.17
N LYS A 126 1.56 8.22 2.32
CA LYS A 126 0.63 7.09 2.44
C LYS A 126 -0.77 7.42 1.93
N LEU A 127 -1.24 8.65 2.14
CA LEU A 127 -2.55 9.07 1.61
C LEU A 127 -2.56 9.07 0.06
N LEU A 128 -1.44 9.46 -0.56
CA LEU A 128 -1.29 9.42 -2.02
C LEU A 128 -1.23 7.98 -2.54
N SER A 129 -0.48 7.08 -1.89
CA SER A 129 -0.41 5.66 -2.28
C SER A 129 -1.75 4.95 -2.10
N HIS A 130 -2.49 5.26 -1.03
CA HIS A 130 -3.83 4.74 -0.80
C HIS A 130 -4.79 5.17 -1.91
N ARG A 131 -4.84 6.47 -2.22
CA ARG A 131 -5.63 7.00 -3.33
C ARG A 131 -5.26 6.34 -4.67
N GLY A 132 -3.97 6.16 -4.93
CA GLY A 132 -3.51 5.47 -6.14
C GLY A 132 -3.93 4.00 -6.22
N THR A 133 -3.96 3.31 -5.07
CA THR A 133 -4.47 1.94 -4.97
C THR A 133 -5.95 1.88 -5.33
N LEU A 134 -6.77 2.78 -4.80
CA LEU A 134 -8.20 2.89 -5.14
C LEU A 134 -8.40 3.13 -6.64
N LEU A 135 -7.65 4.07 -7.22
CA LEU A 135 -7.71 4.35 -8.65
C LEU A 135 -7.39 3.11 -9.48
N TYR A 136 -6.32 2.38 -9.17
CA TYR A 136 -5.98 1.15 -9.88
C TYR A 136 -7.07 0.07 -9.75
N LEU A 137 -7.68 -0.08 -8.57
CA LEU A 137 -8.79 -1.03 -8.38
C LEU A 137 -10.01 -0.65 -9.24
N VAL A 138 -10.31 0.63 -9.38
CA VAL A 138 -11.36 1.12 -10.31
C VAL A 138 -11.00 0.76 -11.75
N LEU A 139 -9.74 0.94 -12.16
CA LEU A 139 -9.28 0.53 -13.50
C LEU A 139 -9.41 -0.97 -13.73
N GLN A 140 -9.08 -1.79 -12.74
CA GLN A 140 -9.28 -3.24 -12.84
C GLN A 140 -10.76 -3.62 -12.94
N ALA A 141 -11.65 -2.91 -12.24
CA ALA A 141 -13.09 -3.15 -12.30
C ALA A 141 -13.71 -2.81 -13.67
N LEU A 142 -13.10 -1.93 -14.47
CA LEU A 142 -13.55 -1.64 -15.83
C LEU A 142 -13.49 -2.85 -16.76
N SER A 143 -12.62 -3.83 -16.49
CA SER A 143 -12.56 -5.07 -17.26
C SER A 143 -13.87 -5.86 -17.23
N HIS A 144 -14.70 -5.67 -16.19
CA HIS A 144 -16.03 -6.26 -16.09
C HIS A 144 -17.05 -5.57 -17.02
N LEU A 145 -16.83 -4.30 -17.36
CA LEU A 145 -17.67 -3.57 -18.31
C LEU A 145 -17.35 -3.97 -19.75
N ASN A 146 -16.05 -4.05 -20.07
CA ASN A 146 -15.57 -4.55 -21.34
C ASN A 146 -14.23 -5.28 -21.15
N PRO A 147 -14.09 -6.54 -21.63
CA PRO A 147 -12.85 -7.29 -21.48
C PRO A 147 -11.60 -6.62 -22.10
N PHE A 148 -11.76 -5.67 -23.03
CA PHE A 148 -10.65 -4.91 -23.61
C PHE A 148 -10.12 -3.80 -22.69
N TYR A 149 -10.85 -3.42 -21.64
CA TYR A 149 -10.44 -2.41 -20.67
C TYR A 149 -9.53 -3.03 -19.61
N GLN A 150 -8.29 -3.29 -20.03
CA GLN A 150 -7.24 -3.86 -19.18
C GLN A 150 -6.06 -2.90 -19.11
N TRP A 151 -5.59 -2.67 -17.88
CA TRP A 151 -4.38 -1.90 -17.63
C TRP A 151 -3.35 -2.76 -16.93
N SER A 152 -2.12 -2.72 -17.43
CA SER A 152 -0.99 -3.32 -16.75
C SER A 152 -0.63 -2.51 -15.51
N LEU A 153 -0.22 -3.20 -14.45
CA LEU A 153 0.27 -2.54 -13.24
C LEU A 153 1.54 -1.71 -13.54
N GLU A 154 2.39 -2.20 -14.44
CA GLU A 154 3.61 -1.51 -14.86
C GLU A 154 3.31 -0.17 -15.57
N GLY A 155 2.32 -0.15 -16.48
CA GLY A 155 1.90 1.08 -17.13
C GLY A 155 1.32 2.09 -16.13
N PHE A 156 0.58 1.62 -15.13
CA PHE A 156 0.07 2.47 -14.06
C PHE A 156 1.20 3.05 -13.18
N LYS A 157 2.21 2.24 -12.84
CA LYS A 157 3.40 2.71 -12.10
C LYS A 157 4.22 3.73 -12.90
N PHE A 158 4.35 3.53 -14.20
CA PHE A 158 5.00 4.50 -15.08
C PHE A 158 4.24 5.82 -15.12
N GLN A 159 2.91 5.76 -15.20
CA GLN A 159 2.08 6.95 -15.14
C GLN A 159 2.27 7.72 -13.83
N LEU A 160 2.26 7.03 -12.69
CA LEU A 160 2.54 7.64 -11.38
C LEU A 160 3.91 8.35 -11.36
N GLN A 161 4.95 7.71 -11.88
CA GLN A 161 6.27 8.31 -11.98
C GLN A 161 6.26 9.59 -12.83
N SER A 162 5.57 9.56 -13.98
CA SER A 162 5.43 10.74 -14.83
C SER A 162 4.71 11.88 -14.12
N THR A 163 3.67 11.59 -13.33
CA THR A 163 2.94 12.59 -12.53
C THR A 163 3.83 13.24 -11.48
N LEU A 164 4.62 12.43 -10.76
CA LEU A 164 5.54 12.92 -9.72
C LEU A 164 6.58 13.89 -10.30
N GLN A 165 7.05 13.62 -11.53
CA GLN A 165 7.98 14.48 -12.25
C GLN A 165 7.33 15.75 -12.82
N SER A 166 6.06 15.66 -13.26
CA SER A 166 5.34 16.79 -13.87
C SER A 166 4.92 17.85 -12.83
N CYS A 167 4.71 17.43 -11.58
CA CYS A 167 4.23 18.31 -10.52
C CYS A 167 5.30 19.33 -10.09
N GLN A 168 5.06 20.61 -10.38
CA GLN A 168 5.99 21.71 -10.07
C GLN A 168 5.80 22.32 -8.67
N ASP A 169 4.71 21.97 -7.97
CA ASP A 169 4.37 22.57 -6.67
C ASP A 169 5.35 22.15 -5.58
N LYS A 170 6.06 23.09 -4.96
CA LYS A 170 7.00 22.84 -3.86
C LYS A 170 6.47 23.29 -2.49
N SER A 171 5.17 23.56 -2.40
CA SER A 171 4.53 24.03 -1.17
C SER A 171 4.29 22.87 -0.18
N GLU A 172 3.96 23.19 1.07
CA GLU A 172 3.55 22.20 2.07
C GLU A 172 2.29 21.42 1.64
N ASN A 173 1.49 21.98 0.73
CA ASN A 173 0.30 21.33 0.15
C ASN A 173 0.60 20.44 -1.06
N ARG A 174 1.87 20.23 -1.41
CA ARG A 174 2.28 19.40 -2.57
C ARG A 174 1.61 18.03 -2.57
N GLY A 175 1.45 17.40 -1.39
CA GLY A 175 0.78 16.11 -1.28
C GLY A 175 -0.67 16.11 -1.75
N GLN A 176 -1.42 17.18 -1.48
CA GLN A 176 -2.82 17.33 -1.94
C GLN A 176 -2.86 17.67 -3.43
N SER A 177 -2.01 18.59 -3.91
CA SER A 177 -1.87 18.90 -5.34
C SER A 177 -1.56 17.65 -6.16
N LEU A 178 -0.64 16.81 -5.68
CA LEU A 178 -0.27 15.54 -6.31
C LEU A 178 -1.44 14.57 -6.39
N GLN A 179 -2.26 14.46 -5.35
CA GLN A 179 -3.43 13.59 -5.36
C GLN A 179 -4.46 14.01 -6.41
N GLU A 180 -4.73 15.30 -6.52
CA GLU A 180 -5.67 15.85 -7.50
C GLU A 180 -5.13 15.69 -8.92
N LEU A 181 -3.87 16.06 -9.14
CA LEU A 181 -3.19 15.93 -10.42
C LEU A 181 -3.15 14.47 -10.87
N PHE A 182 -2.78 13.54 -9.98
CA PHE A 182 -2.73 12.12 -10.29
C PHE A 182 -4.11 11.57 -10.67
N THR A 183 -5.15 11.95 -9.93
CA THR A 183 -6.53 11.56 -10.25
C THR A 183 -6.93 12.06 -11.65
N TRP A 184 -6.59 13.31 -11.97
CA TRP A 184 -6.90 13.91 -13.27
C TRP A 184 -6.13 13.26 -14.42
N GLU A 185 -4.83 13.02 -14.25
CA GLU A 185 -4.01 12.36 -15.26
C GLU A 185 -4.47 10.92 -15.51
N VAL A 186 -4.80 10.16 -14.45
CA VAL A 186 -5.36 8.80 -14.56
C VAL A 186 -6.67 8.83 -15.32
N TYR A 187 -7.58 9.75 -14.99
CA TYR A 187 -8.85 9.92 -15.69
C TYR A 187 -8.63 10.24 -17.18
N CYS A 188 -7.80 11.24 -17.50
CA CYS A 188 -7.53 11.66 -18.88
C CYS A 188 -6.87 10.56 -19.70
N SER A 189 -5.83 9.91 -19.14
CA SER A 189 -5.11 8.81 -19.78
C SER A 189 -6.05 7.66 -20.11
N THR A 190 -6.89 7.29 -19.14
CA THR A 190 -7.88 6.23 -19.30
C THR A 190 -8.93 6.60 -20.34
N CYS A 191 -9.49 7.81 -20.29
CA CYS A 191 -10.50 8.29 -21.25
C CYS A 191 -10.04 8.25 -22.72
N ARG A 192 -8.73 8.29 -23.01
CA ARG A 192 -8.21 8.14 -24.38
C ARG A 192 -8.44 6.74 -24.95
N GLY A 193 -8.54 5.73 -24.09
CA GLY A 193 -8.78 4.33 -24.48
C GLY A 193 -10.24 3.88 -24.33
N LEU A 194 -11.13 4.71 -23.79
CA LEU A 194 -12.54 4.37 -23.57
C LEU A 194 -13.45 4.89 -24.69
N PHE A 195 -14.54 4.17 -24.93
CA PHE A 195 -15.67 4.69 -25.70
C PHE A 195 -16.35 5.84 -24.96
N GLU A 196 -16.93 6.79 -25.70
CA GLU A 196 -17.58 7.98 -25.15
C GLU A 196 -18.64 7.64 -24.10
N SER A 197 -19.44 6.59 -24.35
CA SER A 197 -20.48 6.09 -23.43
C SER A 197 -19.93 5.67 -22.06
N HIS A 198 -18.68 5.22 -21.99
CA HIS A 198 -18.07 4.67 -20.78
C HIS A 198 -17.26 5.70 -19.99
N LYS A 199 -17.00 6.90 -20.54
CA LYS A 199 -16.25 7.96 -19.85
C LYS A 199 -16.98 8.47 -18.61
N LEU A 200 -18.31 8.64 -18.69
CA LEU A 200 -19.12 9.03 -17.54
C LEU A 200 -19.12 7.94 -16.45
N VAL A 201 -19.16 6.67 -16.86
CA VAL A 201 -19.11 5.53 -15.95
C VAL A 201 -17.79 5.53 -15.18
N LEU A 202 -16.67 5.77 -15.86
CA LEU A 202 -15.36 5.93 -15.22
C LEU A 202 -15.36 7.07 -14.19
N ALA A 203 -15.85 8.26 -14.58
CA ALA A 203 -15.90 9.42 -13.68
C ALA A 203 -16.72 9.10 -12.42
N PHE A 204 -17.88 8.47 -12.60
CA PHE A 204 -18.74 8.04 -11.50
C PHE A 204 -18.06 6.99 -10.60
N MET A 205 -17.38 5.99 -11.17
CA MET A 205 -16.70 4.97 -10.39
C MET A 205 -15.52 5.53 -9.58
N ILE A 206 -14.76 6.48 -10.13
CA ILE A 206 -13.70 7.18 -9.41
C ILE A 206 -14.30 7.98 -8.25
N ALA A 207 -15.32 8.81 -8.51
CA ALA A 207 -15.97 9.61 -7.49
C ALA A 207 -16.55 8.74 -6.37
N LYS A 208 -17.29 7.68 -6.73
CA LYS A 208 -17.81 6.68 -5.81
C LYS A 208 -16.70 6.08 -4.94
N ALA A 209 -15.59 5.65 -5.53
CA ALA A 209 -14.49 5.02 -4.80
C ALA A 209 -13.87 5.97 -3.75
N LEU A 210 -13.65 7.23 -4.14
CA LEU A 210 -13.10 8.26 -3.25
C LEU A 210 -14.08 8.65 -2.13
N ASP A 211 -15.35 8.89 -2.47
CA ASP A 211 -16.36 9.29 -1.47
C ASP A 211 -16.77 8.15 -0.53
N THR A 212 -16.65 6.90 -0.97
CA THR A 212 -16.86 5.73 -0.11
C THR A 212 -15.73 5.62 0.92
N GLU A 213 -14.49 5.91 0.52
CA GLU A 213 -13.34 5.90 1.43
C GLU A 213 -13.40 7.05 2.44
N ALA A 214 -13.78 8.25 1.99
CA ALA A 214 -13.99 9.40 2.87
C ALA A 214 -15.19 9.24 3.82
N GLY A 215 -16.01 8.18 3.67
CA GLY A 215 -17.21 7.95 4.48
C GLY A 215 -18.37 8.89 4.17
N ASN A 216 -18.29 9.67 3.09
CA ASN A 216 -19.31 10.63 2.68
C ASN A 216 -20.58 9.94 2.17
N VAL A 217 -20.46 8.72 1.64
CA VAL A 217 -21.57 7.99 1.02
C VAL A 217 -21.90 6.74 1.85
N PRO A 218 -23.03 6.72 2.59
CA PRO A 218 -23.45 5.54 3.31
C PRO A 218 -23.86 4.43 2.33
N ARG A 219 -23.46 3.18 2.65
CA ARG A 219 -23.70 2.02 1.78
C ARG A 219 -25.16 1.85 1.37
N LYS A 220 -26.10 2.13 2.27
CA LYS A 220 -27.55 2.06 2.01
C LYS A 220 -27.99 3.04 0.90
N MET A 221 -27.43 4.25 0.88
CA MET A 221 -27.75 5.24 -0.15
C MET A 221 -27.20 4.82 -1.51
N LEU A 222 -26.00 4.24 -1.54
CA LEU A 222 -25.42 3.70 -2.76
C LEU A 222 -26.22 2.49 -3.28
N GLU A 223 -26.66 1.60 -2.38
CA GLU A 223 -27.53 0.47 -2.75
C GLU A 223 -28.87 0.95 -3.30
N PHE A 224 -29.48 1.97 -2.69
CA PHE A 224 -30.69 2.62 -3.20
C PHE A 224 -30.47 3.25 -4.59
N LEU A 225 -29.36 3.96 -4.79
CA LEU A 225 -29.02 4.57 -6.08
C LEU A 225 -28.87 3.52 -7.19
N LEU A 226 -28.29 2.36 -6.87
CA LEU A 226 -28.00 1.31 -7.84
C LEU A 226 -29.17 0.36 -8.09
N ARG A 227 -29.98 0.06 -7.07
CA ARG A 227 -31.08 -0.93 -7.14
C ARG A 227 -32.46 -0.28 -7.25
N GLY A 228 -32.58 1.01 -6.97
CA GLY A 228 -33.86 1.70 -6.87
C GLY A 228 -34.65 1.33 -5.61
N ILE A 229 -35.94 1.64 -5.62
CA ILE A 229 -36.88 1.25 -4.58
C ILE A 229 -37.07 -0.27 -4.66
N THR A 230 -36.74 -0.97 -3.59
CA THR A 230 -37.02 -2.41 -3.42
C THR A 230 -38.27 -2.55 -2.56
N GLU A 231 -39.16 -3.49 -2.85
CA GLU A 231 -40.48 -3.62 -2.18
C GLU A 231 -40.38 -3.77 -0.65
N GLU A 232 -39.24 -4.21 -0.12
CA GLU A 232 -38.96 -4.26 1.33
C GLU A 232 -38.81 -2.87 2.00
N SER A 233 -38.77 -1.78 1.22
CA SER A 233 -38.62 -0.41 1.70
C SER A 233 -39.93 0.38 1.82
N GLU A 234 -41.09 -0.26 1.67
CA GLU A 234 -42.42 0.38 1.81
C GLU A 234 -42.71 0.94 3.22
N GLY A 235 -41.87 0.66 4.23
CA GLY A 235 -42.03 1.16 5.60
C GLY A 235 -40.98 2.16 6.09
N HIS A 236 -39.89 2.38 5.36
CA HIS A 236 -38.81 3.27 5.80
C HIS A 236 -38.74 4.49 4.89
N ALA A 237 -39.24 5.61 5.44
CA ALA A 237 -39.06 6.94 4.89
C ALA A 237 -37.63 7.12 4.35
N CYS A 238 -37.57 7.77 3.19
CA CYS A 238 -36.39 8.35 2.54
C CYS A 238 -35.18 8.42 3.49
N PRO A 239 -34.00 7.85 3.14
CA PRO A 239 -32.82 7.98 3.98
C PRO A 239 -32.61 9.47 4.31
N PRO A 240 -32.22 9.80 5.55
CA PRO A 240 -32.28 11.17 6.08
C PRO A 240 -31.64 12.12 5.07
N GLN A 241 -32.31 13.25 4.80
CA GLN A 241 -31.84 14.29 3.88
C GLN A 241 -30.41 14.68 4.24
N VAL A 242 -29.43 14.04 3.60
CA VAL A 242 -28.04 14.42 3.73
C VAL A 242 -27.94 15.71 2.92
N ARG A 243 -27.78 16.83 3.63
CA ARG A 243 -27.31 18.06 2.99
C ARG A 243 -26.06 17.65 2.23
N PHE A 244 -26.12 17.71 0.90
CA PHE A 244 -24.91 17.82 0.09
C PHE A 244 -24.22 19.09 0.61
N GLY A 245 -23.31 18.93 1.58
CA GLY A 245 -22.32 19.94 1.84
C GLY A 245 -21.70 20.20 0.47
N MET A 246 -21.80 21.44 0.00
CA MET A 246 -21.13 21.87 -1.22
C MET A 246 -19.62 21.61 -1.04
N LEU A 247 -19.19 20.39 -1.31
CA LEU A 247 -17.82 20.10 -1.66
C LEU A 247 -17.63 20.85 -2.97
N ARG A 248 -17.05 22.05 -2.86
CA ARG A 248 -16.55 22.82 -3.99
C ARG A 248 -15.38 22.05 -4.58
N TYR A 249 -15.64 20.91 -5.21
CA TYR A 249 -14.78 20.42 -6.26
C TYR A 249 -15.05 21.32 -7.45
N HIS A 250 -14.31 22.42 -7.52
CA HIS A 250 -14.10 23.09 -8.79
C HIS A 250 -13.34 22.12 -9.68
N VAL A 251 -14.05 21.26 -10.38
CA VAL A 251 -13.58 20.72 -11.65
C VAL A 251 -13.57 21.91 -12.61
N ARG A 252 -12.58 22.81 -12.48
CA ARG A 252 -12.24 23.73 -13.55
C ARG A 252 -11.69 22.87 -14.66
N LEU A 253 -12.54 22.43 -15.58
CA LEU A 253 -12.13 21.98 -16.90
C LEU A 253 -11.42 23.17 -17.57
N PRO A 254 -10.09 23.20 -17.69
CA PRO A 254 -9.44 24.24 -18.46
C PRO A 254 -9.65 23.86 -19.93
N HIS A 255 -10.39 24.68 -20.65
CA HIS A 255 -10.46 24.68 -22.12
C HIS A 255 -11.18 23.50 -22.80
N CYS A 256 -12.50 23.37 -22.59
CA CYS A 256 -13.37 22.98 -23.69
C CYS A 256 -13.81 24.25 -24.44
N LYS A 257 -12.99 24.70 -25.41
CA LYS A 257 -13.51 25.56 -26.47
C LYS A 257 -14.27 24.67 -27.44
N THR A 258 -15.57 24.94 -27.51
CA THR A 258 -16.50 24.77 -28.62
C THR A 258 -15.84 24.45 -29.96
N LEU A 259 -16.16 23.28 -30.52
CA LEU A 259 -16.17 23.03 -31.96
C LEU A 259 -17.51 22.36 -32.28
N LEU A 260 -18.50 23.20 -32.56
CA LEU A 260 -19.49 22.95 -33.60
C LEU A 260 -18.85 23.36 -34.94
#